data_AF-A0A1A6AKX7-F1
#
_entry.id   AF-A0A1A6AKX7-F1
#
_cell.length_a   1.000
_cell.length_b   1.000
_cell.length_c   1.000
_cell.angle_alpha   90.00
_cell.angle_beta   90.00
_cell.angle_gamma   90.00
#
_symmetry.space_group_name_H-M   'P 1'
#
loop_
_entity.id
_entity.type
_entity.pdbx_description
1 polymer ?
#
loop_
_entity_poly.entity_id
_entity_poly.type
_entity_poly.pdbx_seq_one_letter_code
_entity_poly.pdbx_strand_id
1 'polypeptide(L)'
;MKKVVIWGVGQGGQMMKNLLSPDMKVVAYCDNNKKMQGTKIDSVPVINEQQLLDIEPDYVYVAILNKDACKEVKLQIEALGLKCSIISITEYRQQLDIRLAVLKLIAREVNQRDIRGDVAELGVYQGKFAAEINALFPKRNIYLFDTFEGFDGRDIEIEKKNEFSRSEIGKFNDTSIDMVSSRLPYKEQAIFKNGYFPDTAHGIDVNFAVVSLDADLYQPIYEGLKFFYPRMSIGGYMIIHDYNNTQFSGVRKAVQQFCGEENVFVVPICDLHGTAVIVKQ
;
A
#
# COMPACT_ATOMS: atom_id res chain seq x y z
N MET A 1 -3.65 -3.18 -31.22
CA MET A 1 -3.02 -2.90 -29.91
C MET A 1 -2.61 -1.44 -29.86
N LYS A 2 -2.97 -0.75 -28.78
CA LYS A 2 -2.66 0.66 -28.54
C LYS A 2 -1.22 0.82 -28.06
N LYS A 3 -0.48 1.77 -28.63
CA LYS A 3 0.90 2.08 -28.23
C LYS A 3 0.89 2.89 -26.95
N VAL A 4 1.56 2.39 -25.92
CA VAL A 4 1.63 3.02 -24.60
C VAL A 4 3.07 3.36 -24.25
N VAL A 5 3.28 4.57 -23.76
CA VAL A 5 4.51 4.94 -23.06
C VAL A 5 4.20 5.16 -21.59
N ILE A 6 5.03 4.63 -20.71
CA ILE A 6 4.97 4.87 -19.27
C ILE A 6 6.07 5.86 -18.91
N TRP A 7 5.70 7.05 -18.44
CA TRP A 7 6.65 8.06 -17.99
C TRP A 7 6.94 7.88 -16.50
N GLY A 8 8.19 7.57 -16.17
CA GLY A 8 8.67 7.25 -14.83
C GLY A 8 9.06 5.78 -14.73
N VAL A 9 10.35 5.51 -14.48
CA VAL A 9 10.89 4.13 -14.38
C VAL A 9 10.89 3.54 -12.95
N GLY A 10 10.49 4.34 -11.97
CA GLY A 10 10.39 3.92 -10.58
C GLY A 10 9.27 2.90 -10.34
N GLN A 11 9.02 2.60 -9.05
CA GLN A 11 8.00 1.64 -8.62
C GLN A 11 6.63 1.89 -9.27
N GLY A 12 6.19 3.16 -9.35
CA GLY A 12 4.90 3.50 -9.96
C GLY A 12 4.80 3.07 -11.43
N GLY A 13 5.87 3.22 -12.20
CA GLY A 13 5.91 2.82 -13.61
C GLY A 13 5.93 1.30 -13.78
N GLN A 14 6.71 0.61 -12.95
CA GLN A 14 6.74 -0.86 -12.94
C GLN A 14 5.38 -1.44 -12.57
N MET A 15 4.68 -0.83 -11.61
CA MET A 15 3.33 -1.25 -11.22
C MET A 15 2.29 -0.95 -12.28
N MET A 16 2.37 0.21 -12.94
CA MET A 16 1.42 0.59 -13.99
C MET A 16 1.32 -0.49 -15.07
N LYS A 17 2.44 -1.14 -15.42
CA LYS A 17 2.46 -2.26 -16.38
C LYS A 17 1.51 -3.41 -16.00
N ASN A 18 1.36 -3.73 -14.72
CA ASN A 18 0.48 -4.81 -14.25
C ASN A 18 -1.01 -4.44 -14.31
N LEU A 19 -1.32 -3.14 -14.36
CA LEU A 19 -2.69 -2.62 -14.43
C LEU A 19 -3.20 -2.42 -15.87
N LEU A 20 -2.31 -2.51 -16.86
CA LEU A 20 -2.68 -2.28 -18.26
C LEU A 20 -3.46 -3.47 -18.84
N SER A 21 -4.50 -3.15 -19.61
CA SER A 21 -5.24 -4.14 -20.41
C SER A 21 -4.32 -4.85 -21.42
N PRO A 22 -4.58 -6.12 -21.78
CA PRO A 22 -3.86 -6.82 -22.86
C PRO A 22 -3.83 -6.08 -24.20
N ASP A 23 -4.80 -5.20 -24.48
CA ASP A 23 -4.86 -4.40 -25.71
C ASP A 23 -3.86 -3.23 -25.73
N MET A 24 -3.22 -2.94 -24.60
CA MET A 24 -2.24 -1.87 -24.41
C MET A 24 -0.82 -2.45 -24.45
N LYS A 25 -0.02 -2.03 -25.43
CA LYS A 25 1.38 -2.45 -25.56
C LYS A 25 2.29 -1.36 -25.03
N VAL A 26 3.04 -1.65 -23.97
CA VAL A 26 4.13 -0.79 -23.53
C VAL A 26 5.25 -0.87 -24.57
N VAL A 27 5.49 0.22 -25.29
CA VAL A 27 6.52 0.30 -26.34
C VAL A 27 7.80 0.98 -25.85
N ALA A 28 7.69 1.85 -24.84
CA ALA A 28 8.83 2.46 -24.18
C ALA A 28 8.46 2.91 -22.75
N TYR A 29 9.48 3.11 -21.93
CA TYR A 29 9.42 3.98 -20.76
C TYR A 29 10.07 5.33 -21.09
N CYS A 30 9.62 6.42 -20.47
CA CYS A 30 10.24 7.74 -20.60
C CYS A 30 10.67 8.25 -19.23
N ASP A 31 11.85 8.87 -19.11
CA ASP A 31 12.30 9.43 -17.84
C ASP A 31 13.26 10.62 -18.04
N ASN A 32 13.17 11.62 -17.16
CA ASN A 32 14.05 12.80 -17.18
C ASN A 32 15.44 12.51 -16.61
N ASN A 33 15.59 11.40 -15.88
CA ASN A 33 16.88 10.97 -15.39
C ASN A 33 17.74 10.43 -16.54
N LYS A 34 18.69 11.24 -17.00
CA LYS A 34 19.65 10.90 -18.06
C LYS A 34 20.42 9.60 -17.82
N LYS A 35 20.60 9.17 -16.57
CA LYS A 35 21.25 7.89 -16.25
C LYS A 35 20.40 6.68 -16.63
N MET A 36 19.08 6.85 -16.68
CA MET A 36 18.13 5.79 -17.04
C MET A 36 17.90 5.72 -18.55
N GLN A 37 18.03 6.83 -19.27
CA GLN A 37 17.85 6.88 -20.71
C GLN A 37 18.85 5.96 -21.43
N GLY A 38 18.38 5.21 -22.43
CA GLY A 38 19.16 4.20 -23.15
C GLY A 38 19.24 2.83 -22.47
N THR A 39 18.76 2.71 -21.22
CA THR A 39 18.63 1.41 -20.54
C THR A 39 17.36 0.68 -20.97
N LYS A 40 17.09 -0.50 -20.38
CA LYS A 40 15.88 -1.28 -20.61
C LYS A 40 15.29 -1.79 -19.30
N ILE A 41 13.97 -1.88 -19.24
CA ILE A 41 13.19 -2.49 -18.15
C ILE A 41 12.34 -3.59 -18.77
N ASP A 42 12.55 -4.83 -18.36
CA ASP A 42 11.89 -6.01 -18.97
C ASP A 42 11.97 -6.02 -20.51
N SER A 43 13.15 -5.70 -21.06
CA SER A 43 13.40 -5.56 -22.50
C SER A 43 12.74 -4.36 -23.20
N VAL A 44 11.95 -3.54 -22.49
CA VAL A 44 11.36 -2.30 -23.01
C VAL A 44 12.37 -1.15 -22.85
N PRO A 45 12.64 -0.35 -23.90
CA PRO A 45 13.63 0.73 -23.83
C PRO A 45 13.16 1.89 -22.96
N VAL A 46 14.12 2.53 -22.29
CA VAL A 46 13.91 3.82 -21.61
C VAL A 46 14.43 4.92 -22.52
N ILE A 47 13.55 5.86 -22.88
CA ILE A 47 13.81 6.95 -23.83
C ILE A 47 13.77 8.31 -23.14
N ASN A 48 14.25 9.33 -23.85
CA ASN A 48 13.98 10.73 -23.50
C ASN A 48 12.67 11.23 -24.12
N GLU A 49 12.25 12.42 -23.72
CA GLU A 49 10.99 13.05 -24.10
C GLU A 49 10.88 13.36 -25.61
N GLN A 50 11.99 13.68 -26.28
CA GLN A 50 11.97 14.03 -27.71
C GLN A 50 11.65 12.81 -28.57
N GLN A 51 12.08 11.62 -28.14
CA GLN A 51 11.82 10.36 -28.84
C GLN A 51 10.34 9.94 -28.82
N LEU A 52 9.48 10.62 -28.04
CA LEU A 52 8.03 10.39 -28.07
C LEU A 52 7.41 10.80 -29.41
N LEU A 53 8.01 11.78 -30.10
CA LEU A 53 7.58 12.23 -31.42
C LEU A 53 7.76 11.14 -32.48
N ASP A 54 8.80 10.32 -32.37
CA ASP A 54 9.06 9.20 -33.29
C ASP A 54 8.13 8.01 -33.00
N ILE A 55 7.75 7.83 -31.74
CA ILE A 55 6.88 6.71 -31.31
C ILE A 55 5.42 6.97 -31.65
N GLU A 56 4.97 8.23 -31.53
CA GLU A 56 3.56 8.65 -31.62
C GLU A 56 2.64 7.73 -30.81
N PRO A 57 2.74 7.72 -29.47
CA PRO A 57 1.94 6.82 -28.64
C PRO A 57 0.46 7.20 -28.65
N ASP A 58 -0.43 6.22 -28.48
CA ASP A 58 -1.86 6.47 -28.24
C ASP A 58 -2.07 7.02 -26.82
N TYR A 59 -1.29 6.52 -25.84
CA TYR A 59 -1.37 6.89 -24.43
C TYR A 59 0.00 7.14 -23.81
N VAL A 60 0.07 8.15 -22.94
CA VAL A 60 1.20 8.37 -22.03
C VAL A 60 0.69 8.29 -20.59
N TYR A 61 1.14 7.29 -19.84
CA TYR A 61 0.85 7.17 -18.41
C TYR A 61 1.96 7.84 -17.60
N VAL A 62 1.66 8.93 -16.92
CA VAL A 62 2.58 9.63 -16.02
C VAL A 62 2.55 8.93 -14.66
N ALA A 63 3.52 8.05 -14.44
CA ALA A 63 3.63 7.17 -13.28
C ALA A 63 4.53 7.76 -12.17
N ILE A 64 4.34 9.05 -11.87
CA ILE A 64 5.12 9.82 -10.90
C ILE A 64 4.22 10.22 -9.75
N LEU A 65 4.60 9.84 -8.52
CA LEU A 65 3.79 10.09 -7.31
C LEU A 65 3.90 11.52 -6.76
N ASN A 66 5.06 12.16 -6.95
CA ASN A 66 5.24 13.54 -6.54
C ASN A 66 4.37 14.45 -7.44
N LYS A 67 3.47 15.23 -6.82
CA LYS A 67 2.47 16.02 -7.55
C LYS A 67 3.09 17.10 -8.43
N ASP A 68 4.15 17.76 -7.98
CA ASP A 68 4.78 18.86 -8.71
C ASP A 68 5.58 18.32 -9.90
N ALA A 69 6.38 17.27 -9.68
CA ALA A 69 7.07 16.56 -10.77
C ALA A 69 6.08 15.97 -11.79
N CYS A 70 4.93 15.46 -11.34
CA CYS A 70 3.88 14.98 -12.25
C CYS A 70 3.31 16.13 -13.11
N LYS A 71 3.07 17.32 -12.54
CA LYS A 71 2.59 18.48 -13.28
C LYS A 71 3.62 18.96 -14.30
N GLU A 72 4.89 19.04 -13.90
CA GLU A 72 5.99 19.43 -14.79
C GLU A 72 6.09 18.49 -16.00
N VAL A 73 6.02 17.18 -15.77
CA VAL A 73 6.06 16.18 -16.86
C VAL A 73 4.84 16.30 -17.76
N LYS A 74 3.64 16.55 -17.23
CA LYS A 74 2.46 16.80 -18.08
C LYS A 74 2.66 17.99 -19.00
N LEU A 75 3.16 19.11 -18.47
CA LEU A 75 3.46 20.31 -19.27
C LEU A 75 4.52 20.03 -20.35
N GLN A 76 5.52 19.21 -20.05
CA GLN A 76 6.51 18.78 -21.05
C GLN A 76 5.86 17.99 -22.19
N ILE A 77 4.98 17.04 -21.88
CA ILE A 77 4.27 16.25 -22.90
C ILE A 77 3.34 17.14 -23.74
N GLU A 78 2.62 18.06 -23.10
CA GLU A 78 1.73 19.03 -23.77
C GLU A 78 2.50 19.95 -24.71
N ALA A 79 3.69 20.41 -24.31
CA ALA A 79 4.56 21.25 -25.12
C ALA A 79 5.10 20.55 -26.39
N LEU A 80 5.16 19.21 -26.40
CA LEU A 80 5.53 18.45 -27.59
C LEU A 80 4.40 18.38 -28.64
N GLY A 81 3.17 18.78 -28.29
CA GLY A 81 2.04 18.78 -29.22
C GLY A 81 1.59 17.39 -29.67
N LEU A 82 1.88 16.35 -28.87
CA LEU A 82 1.52 14.96 -29.18
C LEU A 82 0.00 14.76 -29.16
N LYS A 83 -0.53 14.09 -30.19
CA LYS A 83 -1.94 13.67 -30.23
C LYS A 83 -2.13 12.35 -29.48
N CYS A 84 -2.00 12.39 -28.15
CA CYS A 84 -2.15 11.22 -27.28
C CYS A 84 -3.00 11.54 -26.05
N SER A 85 -3.52 10.50 -25.39
CA SER A 85 -4.18 10.65 -24.09
C SER A 85 -3.15 10.60 -22.96
N ILE A 86 -3.13 11.63 -22.12
CA ILE A 86 -2.20 11.72 -20.97
C ILE A 86 -2.97 11.34 -19.70
N ILE A 87 -2.51 10.31 -18.99
CA ILE A 87 -3.16 9.80 -17.79
C ILE A 87 -2.18 9.83 -16.63
N SER A 88 -2.52 10.47 -15.50
CA SER A 88 -1.68 10.41 -14.31
C SER A 88 -2.11 9.28 -13.39
N ILE A 89 -1.13 8.52 -12.89
CA ILE A 89 -1.39 7.52 -11.85
C ILE A 89 -1.85 8.15 -10.53
N THR A 90 -1.49 9.43 -10.27
CA THR A 90 -1.92 10.14 -9.06
C THR A 90 -3.40 10.51 -9.12
N GLU A 91 -3.91 10.86 -10.30
CA GLU A 91 -5.34 11.12 -10.54
C GLU A 91 -6.13 9.82 -10.47
N TYR A 92 -5.60 8.76 -11.09
CA TYR A 92 -6.18 7.42 -10.98
C TYR A 92 -6.32 6.99 -9.51
N ARG A 93 -5.27 7.13 -8.70
CA ARG A 93 -5.31 6.78 -7.26
C ARG A 93 -6.31 7.62 -6.45
N GLN A 94 -6.55 8.87 -6.82
CA GLN A 94 -7.54 9.71 -6.13
C GLN A 94 -8.98 9.27 -6.41
N GLN A 95 -9.22 8.65 -7.56
CA GLN A 95 -10.55 8.20 -7.98
C GLN A 95 -10.81 6.72 -7.66
N LEU A 96 -9.76 5.90 -7.69
CA LEU A 96 -9.83 4.45 -7.58
C LEU A 96 -8.88 3.94 -6.48
N ASP A 97 -9.46 3.63 -5.32
CA ASP A 97 -8.75 3.01 -4.21
C ASP A 97 -8.95 1.49 -4.23
N ILE A 98 -7.96 0.78 -4.77
CA ILE A 98 -7.97 -0.68 -4.90
C ILE A 98 -7.95 -1.35 -3.53
N ARG A 99 -7.16 -0.84 -2.57
CA ARG A 99 -7.03 -1.41 -1.23
C ARG A 99 -8.36 -1.33 -0.48
N LEU A 100 -9.03 -0.18 -0.54
CA LEU A 100 -10.36 -0.01 0.03
C LEU A 100 -11.41 -0.86 -0.69
N ALA A 101 -11.34 -1.00 -2.01
CA ALA A 101 -12.24 -1.88 -2.75
C ALA A 101 -12.10 -3.34 -2.29
N VAL A 102 -10.86 -3.81 -2.05
CA VAL A 102 -10.59 -5.14 -1.50
C VAL A 102 -11.15 -5.27 -0.08
N LEU A 103 -10.94 -4.29 0.81
CA LEU A 103 -11.54 -4.30 2.15
C LEU A 103 -13.08 -4.41 2.09
N LYS A 104 -13.73 -3.66 1.19
CA LYS A 104 -15.19 -3.72 1.01
C LYS A 104 -15.67 -5.10 0.56
N LEU A 105 -14.91 -5.79 -0.29
CA LEU A 105 -15.22 -7.16 -0.72
C LEU A 105 -15.00 -8.16 0.41
N ILE A 106 -13.89 -8.05 1.14
CA ILE A 106 -13.60 -8.87 2.33
C ILE A 106 -14.70 -8.70 3.37
N ALA A 107 -15.15 -7.47 3.65
CA ALA A 107 -16.21 -7.21 4.60
C ALA A 107 -17.54 -7.85 4.20
N ARG A 108 -17.88 -7.88 2.91
CA ARG A 108 -19.05 -8.61 2.42
C ARG A 108 -18.91 -10.11 2.70
N GLU A 109 -17.76 -10.69 2.40
CA GLU A 109 -17.52 -12.12 2.59
C GLU A 109 -17.61 -12.52 4.07
N VAL A 110 -16.92 -11.76 4.93
CA VAL A 110 -16.90 -11.96 6.39
C VAL A 110 -18.31 -11.87 6.99
N ASN A 111 -19.11 -10.89 6.55
CA ASN A 111 -20.48 -10.72 7.04
C ASN A 111 -21.44 -11.78 6.49
N GLN A 112 -21.30 -12.19 5.22
CA GLN A 112 -22.15 -13.22 4.61
C GLN A 112 -21.92 -14.61 5.23
N ARG A 113 -20.68 -14.91 5.63
CA ARG A 113 -20.31 -16.18 6.27
C ARG A 113 -20.43 -16.16 7.79
N ASP A 114 -20.87 -15.05 8.39
CA ASP A 114 -20.94 -14.87 9.84
C ASP A 114 -19.62 -15.20 10.56
N ILE A 115 -18.49 -14.78 9.98
CA ILE A 115 -17.17 -15.03 10.57
C ILE A 115 -17.06 -14.17 11.83
N ARG A 116 -16.94 -14.83 12.98
CA ARG A 116 -16.91 -14.16 14.30
C ARG A 116 -15.56 -13.50 14.57
N GLY A 117 -15.54 -12.55 15.50
CA GLY A 117 -14.34 -11.87 15.96
C GLY A 117 -14.38 -10.37 15.71
N ASP A 118 -13.54 -9.64 16.42
CA ASP A 118 -13.39 -8.19 16.28
C ASP A 118 -12.56 -7.82 15.05
N VAL A 119 -12.37 -6.52 14.82
CA VAL A 119 -11.51 -6.02 13.73
C VAL A 119 -10.37 -5.21 14.30
N ALA A 120 -9.26 -5.11 13.57
CA ALA A 120 -8.11 -4.34 14.01
C ALA A 120 -7.36 -3.65 12.87
N GLU A 121 -6.66 -2.58 13.22
CA GLU A 121 -5.63 -1.96 12.40
C GLU A 121 -4.36 -1.74 13.24
N LEU A 122 -3.21 -2.16 12.71
CA LEU A 122 -1.88 -1.86 13.23
C LEU A 122 -1.17 -0.90 12.27
N GLY A 123 -0.86 0.30 12.75
CA GLY A 123 -0.47 1.44 11.92
C GLY A 123 -1.71 2.17 11.42
N VAL A 124 -2.21 3.10 12.24
CA VAL A 124 -3.49 3.80 12.04
C VAL A 124 -3.27 5.16 11.39
N TYR A 125 -2.15 5.81 11.70
CA TYR A 125 -1.83 7.18 11.28
C TYR A 125 -3.02 8.11 11.53
N GLN A 126 -3.50 8.85 10.52
CA GLN A 126 -4.65 9.75 10.65
C GLN A 126 -6.02 9.03 10.56
N GLY A 127 -6.06 7.70 10.61
CA GLY A 127 -7.30 6.94 10.78
C GLY A 127 -8.25 6.89 9.59
N LYS A 128 -7.78 7.17 8.36
CA LYS A 128 -8.64 7.10 7.17
C LYS A 128 -9.12 5.66 6.91
N PHE A 129 -8.22 4.70 6.99
CA PHE A 129 -8.56 3.30 6.73
C PHE A 129 -9.28 2.67 7.93
N ALA A 130 -8.86 2.97 9.17
CA ALA A 130 -9.64 2.71 10.39
C ALA A 130 -11.12 3.14 10.29
N ALA A 131 -11.40 4.36 9.80
CA ALA A 131 -12.77 4.83 9.64
C ALA A 131 -13.59 3.98 8.66
N GLU A 132 -12.98 3.52 7.57
CA GLU A 132 -13.63 2.62 6.62
C GLU A 132 -13.87 1.22 7.21
N ILE A 133 -12.89 0.66 7.94
CA ILE A 133 -13.08 -0.61 8.69
C ILE A 133 -14.24 -0.47 9.68
N ASN A 134 -14.23 0.61 10.49
CA ASN A 134 -15.25 0.89 11.48
C ASN A 134 -16.65 1.06 10.84
N ALA A 135 -16.73 1.71 9.67
CA ALA A 135 -17.97 1.84 8.91
C ALA A 135 -18.51 0.50 8.40
N LEU A 136 -17.62 -0.39 7.95
CA LEU A 136 -17.97 -1.71 7.39
C LEU A 136 -18.34 -2.74 8.47
N PHE A 137 -17.89 -2.53 9.71
CA PHE A 137 -18.13 -3.42 10.85
C PHE A 137 -18.70 -2.66 12.07
N PRO A 138 -19.89 -2.02 11.94
CA PRO A 138 -20.41 -1.07 12.92
C PRO A 138 -20.77 -1.66 14.29
N LYS A 139 -20.82 -2.99 14.40
CA LYS A 139 -21.21 -3.74 15.62
C LYS A 139 -20.06 -4.51 16.25
N ARG A 140 -18.84 -4.37 15.71
CA ARG A 140 -17.64 -5.07 16.20
C ARG A 140 -16.72 -4.05 16.83
N ASN A 141 -15.97 -4.45 17.85
CA ASN A 141 -14.93 -3.58 18.35
C ASN A 141 -13.85 -3.43 17.28
N ILE A 142 -13.29 -2.23 17.16
CA ILE A 142 -12.11 -1.96 16.34
C ILE A 142 -10.92 -1.65 17.24
N TYR A 143 -9.91 -2.52 17.21
CA TYR A 143 -8.66 -2.32 17.93
C TYR A 143 -7.69 -1.52 17.05
N LEU A 144 -7.25 -0.37 17.56
CA LEU A 144 -6.43 0.60 16.82
C LEU A 144 -5.07 0.72 17.48
N PHE A 145 -4.06 0.07 16.91
CA PHE A 145 -2.69 0.03 17.42
C PHE A 145 -1.82 1.04 16.68
N ASP A 146 -1.31 2.03 17.39
CA ASP A 146 -0.43 3.05 16.84
C ASP A 146 0.40 3.67 17.97
N THR A 147 1.60 4.14 17.65
CA THR A 147 2.41 4.91 18.61
C THR A 147 1.83 6.30 18.83
N PHE A 148 1.09 6.84 17.86
CA PHE A 148 0.69 8.24 17.74
C PHE A 148 1.86 9.24 17.85
N GLU A 149 3.08 8.73 17.70
CA GLU A 149 4.36 9.47 17.77
C GLU A 149 5.18 9.24 16.50
N GLY A 150 4.64 8.51 15.51
CA GLY A 150 5.35 8.09 14.30
C GLY A 150 6.24 6.87 14.53
N PHE A 151 7.17 6.62 13.62
CA PHE A 151 8.06 5.45 13.71
C PHE A 151 8.94 5.47 14.97
N ASP A 152 8.94 4.34 15.70
CA ASP A 152 9.75 4.14 16.91
C ASP A 152 11.23 3.94 16.55
N GLY A 153 12.13 4.44 17.40
CA GLY A 153 13.57 4.32 17.19
C GLY A 153 14.07 2.89 17.08
N ARG A 154 13.47 1.96 17.84
CA ARG A 154 13.82 0.53 17.83
C ARG A 154 13.62 -0.08 16.45
N ASP A 155 12.51 0.23 15.79
CA ASP A 155 12.21 -0.30 14.46
C ASP A 155 13.10 0.35 13.39
N ILE A 156 13.35 1.66 13.50
CA ILE A 156 14.22 2.39 12.56
C ILE A 156 15.67 1.88 12.60
N GLU A 157 16.18 1.48 13.77
CA GLU A 157 17.50 0.85 13.88
C GLU A 157 17.58 -0.45 13.07
N ILE A 158 16.52 -1.28 13.12
CA ILE A 158 16.42 -2.53 12.35
C ILE A 158 16.36 -2.23 10.85
N GLU A 159 15.54 -1.25 10.45
CA GLU A 159 15.41 -0.85 9.05
C GLU A 159 16.73 -0.35 8.46
N LYS A 160 17.47 0.48 9.21
CA LYS A 160 18.78 0.99 8.80
C LYS A 160 19.81 -0.14 8.72
N LYS A 161 19.85 -1.02 9.71
CA LYS A 161 20.80 -2.14 9.77
C LYS A 161 20.66 -3.09 8.60
N ASN A 162 19.43 -3.31 8.13
CA ASN A 162 19.14 -4.25 7.04
C ASN A 162 18.88 -3.58 5.69
N GLU A 163 19.04 -2.24 5.61
CA GLU A 163 18.79 -1.43 4.40
C GLU A 163 17.36 -1.58 3.84
N PHE A 164 16.39 -1.83 4.72
CA PHE A 164 14.99 -2.08 4.32
C PHE A 164 14.24 -0.80 3.95
N SER A 165 14.58 0.31 4.60
CA SER A 165 14.03 1.64 4.36
C SER A 165 15.06 2.72 4.72
N ARG A 166 14.84 3.94 4.20
CA ARG A 166 15.57 5.17 4.57
C ARG A 166 14.74 6.08 5.48
N SER A 167 13.67 5.56 6.09
CA SER A 167 12.80 6.34 6.96
C SER A 167 13.50 6.75 8.27
N GLU A 168 12.93 7.74 8.93
CA GLU A 168 13.48 8.36 10.13
C GLU A 168 12.52 8.23 11.31
N ILE A 169 13.06 8.36 12.51
CA ILE A 169 12.30 8.31 13.77
C ILE A 169 11.27 9.43 13.77
N GLY A 170 10.05 9.13 14.21
CA GLY A 170 8.96 10.11 14.30
C GLY A 170 8.35 10.52 12.94
N LYS A 171 8.75 9.88 11.83
CA LYS A 171 8.01 10.04 10.57
C LYS A 171 6.57 9.57 10.76
N PHE A 172 5.62 10.31 10.19
CA PHE A 172 4.17 10.13 10.35
C PHE A 172 3.62 10.45 11.75
N ASN A 173 4.29 11.32 12.51
CA ASN A 173 3.81 11.80 13.82
C ASN A 173 2.71 12.87 13.75
N ASP A 174 2.27 13.29 12.56
CA ASP A 174 1.20 14.26 12.37
C ASP A 174 -0.19 13.63 12.52
N THR A 175 -0.42 13.01 13.67
CA THR A 175 -1.68 12.36 14.06
C THR A 175 -1.90 12.40 15.58
N SER A 176 -3.13 12.13 16.02
CA SER A 176 -3.47 11.98 17.43
C SER A 176 -4.71 11.10 17.59
N ILE A 177 -4.91 10.54 18.79
CA ILE A 177 -6.13 9.77 19.13
C ILE A 177 -7.39 10.59 18.87
N ASP A 178 -7.42 11.87 19.28
CA ASP A 178 -8.57 12.74 19.07
C ASP A 178 -8.86 12.95 17.58
N MET A 179 -7.81 13.14 16.76
CA MET A 179 -7.95 13.26 15.31
C MET A 179 -8.56 12.00 14.71
N VAL A 180 -8.05 10.83 15.07
CA VAL A 180 -8.56 9.54 14.58
C VAL A 180 -9.99 9.32 15.07
N SER A 181 -10.25 9.47 16.36
CA SER A 181 -11.56 9.29 17.00
C SER A 181 -12.65 10.17 16.37
N SER A 182 -12.30 11.41 16.01
CA SER A 182 -13.23 12.34 15.33
C SER A 182 -13.67 11.89 13.94
N ARG A 183 -12.91 10.99 13.28
CA ARG A 183 -13.22 10.45 11.95
C ARG A 183 -14.02 9.16 12.00
N LEU A 184 -14.06 8.47 13.15
CA LEU A 184 -14.72 7.17 13.27
C LEU A 184 -16.25 7.34 13.33
N PRO A 185 -17.02 6.71 12.43
CA PRO A 185 -18.48 6.79 12.46
C PRO A 185 -19.11 6.14 13.71
N TYR A 186 -18.48 5.10 14.25
CA TYR A 186 -18.89 4.36 15.45
C TYR A 186 -17.76 4.36 16.48
N LYS A 187 -17.39 5.56 16.94
CA LYS A 187 -16.24 5.80 17.84
C LYS A 187 -16.34 5.07 19.18
N GLU A 188 -17.55 4.74 19.62
CA GLU A 188 -17.80 3.97 20.85
C GLU A 188 -17.35 2.51 20.76
N GLN A 189 -17.18 1.99 19.54
CA GLN A 189 -16.61 0.66 19.28
C GLN A 189 -15.07 0.68 19.22
N ALA A 190 -14.45 1.87 19.28
CA ALA A 190 -13.02 2.01 19.08
C ALA A 190 -12.25 1.78 20.37
N ILE A 191 -11.25 0.88 20.30
CA ILE A 191 -10.35 0.57 21.39
C ILE A 191 -8.93 0.99 20.96
N PHE A 192 -8.50 2.15 21.45
CA PHE A 192 -7.17 2.68 21.15
C PHE A 192 -6.10 1.97 21.98
N LYS A 193 -5.04 1.55 21.29
CA LYS A 193 -3.85 0.90 21.85
C LYS A 193 -2.65 1.78 21.53
N ASN A 194 -2.51 2.83 22.34
CA ASN A 194 -1.49 3.86 22.19
C ASN A 194 -0.14 3.37 22.75
N GLY A 195 0.87 3.34 21.89
CA GLY A 195 2.24 3.01 22.22
C GLY A 195 2.84 1.99 21.27
N TYR A 196 4.05 1.56 21.60
CA TYR A 196 4.81 0.64 20.77
C TYR A 196 4.16 -0.74 20.68
N PHE A 197 4.12 -1.29 19.47
CA PHE A 197 3.72 -2.66 19.23
C PHE A 197 4.99 -3.54 19.18
N PRO A 198 5.04 -4.70 19.85
CA PRO A 198 3.93 -5.49 20.40
C PRO A 198 3.54 -5.19 21.86
N ASP A 199 4.20 -4.26 22.56
CA ASP A 199 3.97 -4.00 23.99
C ASP A 199 2.49 -3.69 24.30
N THR A 200 1.80 -2.97 23.40
CA THR A 200 0.38 -2.63 23.51
C THR A 200 -0.59 -3.79 23.28
N ALA A 201 -0.11 -4.93 22.78
CA ALA A 201 -0.91 -6.12 22.52
C ALA A 201 -1.04 -7.05 23.75
N HIS A 202 -0.30 -6.76 24.83
CA HIS A 202 -0.30 -7.56 26.04
C HIS A 202 -1.70 -7.65 26.67
N GLY A 203 -2.09 -8.86 27.07
CA GLY A 203 -3.38 -9.12 27.72
C GLY A 203 -4.60 -9.10 26.79
N ILE A 204 -4.42 -8.96 25.48
CA ILE A 204 -5.51 -9.05 24.52
C ILE A 204 -5.77 -10.52 24.15
N ASP A 205 -6.92 -11.01 24.59
CA ASP A 205 -7.40 -12.37 24.35
C ASP A 205 -8.77 -12.33 23.66
N VAL A 206 -8.78 -11.85 22.42
CA VAL A 206 -9.95 -11.82 21.54
C VAL A 206 -9.57 -12.41 20.19
N ASN A 207 -10.57 -12.96 19.50
CA ASN A 207 -10.41 -13.40 18.12
C ASN A 207 -10.75 -12.27 17.15
N PHE A 208 -10.10 -12.27 16.00
CA PHE A 208 -10.28 -11.26 14.95
C PHE A 208 -10.85 -11.89 13.67
N ALA A 209 -11.76 -11.16 13.01
CA ALA A 209 -12.28 -11.53 11.71
C ALA A 209 -11.55 -10.81 10.57
N VAL A 210 -11.15 -9.54 10.79
CA VAL A 210 -10.39 -8.76 9.82
C VAL A 210 -9.31 -7.95 10.54
N VAL A 211 -8.08 -8.05 10.05
CA VAL A 211 -6.95 -7.24 10.55
C VAL A 211 -6.27 -6.54 9.38
N SER A 212 -6.03 -5.24 9.52
CA SER A 212 -5.17 -4.46 8.62
C SER A 212 -3.81 -4.25 9.27
N LEU A 213 -2.73 -4.58 8.56
CA LEU A 213 -1.34 -4.31 8.96
C LEU A 213 -0.77 -3.27 7.98
N ASP A 214 -0.54 -2.05 8.46
CA ASP A 214 -0.08 -0.89 7.68
C ASP A 214 0.94 -0.06 8.50
N ALA A 215 1.96 -0.75 9.02
CA ALA A 215 2.99 -0.16 9.87
C ALA A 215 4.32 0.12 9.14
N ASP A 216 4.35 -0.08 7.82
CA ASP A 216 5.46 0.15 6.87
C ASP A 216 6.81 -0.57 7.14
N LEU A 217 7.11 -0.98 8.37
CA LEU A 217 8.42 -1.46 8.78
C LEU A 217 8.41 -2.97 9.05
N TYR A 218 9.56 -3.62 8.86
CA TYR A 218 9.74 -5.07 9.04
C TYR A 218 9.25 -5.55 10.41
N GLN A 219 9.76 -4.94 11.49
CA GLN A 219 9.57 -5.42 12.85
C GLN A 219 8.10 -5.37 13.31
N PRO A 220 7.36 -4.24 13.19
CA PRO A 220 5.96 -4.19 13.58
C PRO A 220 5.07 -5.07 12.70
N ILE A 221 5.37 -5.22 11.40
CA ILE A 221 4.63 -6.15 10.53
C ILE A 221 4.85 -7.60 10.98
N TYR A 222 6.09 -8.00 11.24
CA TYR A 222 6.42 -9.36 11.67
C TYR A 222 5.80 -9.72 13.02
N GLU A 223 5.93 -8.84 14.02
CA GLU A 223 5.28 -9.07 15.32
C GLU A 223 3.75 -9.02 15.21
N GLY A 224 3.21 -8.17 14.33
CA GLY A 224 1.78 -8.12 14.03
C GLY A 224 1.28 -9.45 13.50
N LEU A 225 1.96 -10.02 12.50
CA LEU A 225 1.63 -11.33 11.94
C LEU A 225 1.64 -12.43 13.02
N LYS A 226 2.70 -12.49 13.84
CA LYS A 226 2.82 -13.45 14.95
C LYS A 226 1.71 -13.30 16.00
N PHE A 227 1.30 -12.06 16.30
CA PHE A 227 0.26 -11.80 17.29
C PHE A 227 -1.14 -12.12 16.76
N PHE A 228 -1.47 -11.60 15.58
CA PHE A 228 -2.82 -11.64 15.04
C PHE A 228 -3.17 -12.99 14.39
N TYR A 229 -2.26 -13.61 13.63
CA TYR A 229 -2.57 -14.85 12.90
C TYR A 229 -3.09 -16.02 13.75
N PRO A 230 -2.55 -16.33 14.94
CA PRO A 230 -3.12 -17.36 15.81
C PRO A 230 -4.46 -16.95 16.43
N ARG A 231 -4.79 -15.65 16.44
CA ARG A 231 -6.06 -15.07 16.94
C ARG A 231 -7.06 -14.80 15.82
N MET A 232 -6.74 -15.08 14.56
CA MET A 232 -7.72 -14.99 13.49
C MET A 232 -8.73 -16.12 13.61
N SER A 233 -10.01 -15.80 13.52
CA SER A 233 -11.05 -16.81 13.27
C SER A 233 -10.81 -17.48 11.92
N ILE A 234 -11.16 -18.77 11.81
CA ILE A 234 -11.14 -19.49 10.54
C ILE A 234 -11.99 -18.75 9.50
N GLY A 235 -11.45 -18.56 8.30
CA GLY A 235 -12.01 -17.74 7.22
C GLY A 235 -11.78 -16.24 7.38
N GLY A 236 -11.18 -15.78 8.48
CA GLY A 236 -10.82 -14.37 8.69
C GLY A 236 -9.68 -13.90 7.77
N TYR A 237 -9.58 -12.60 7.57
CA TYR A 237 -8.67 -11.98 6.61
C TYR A 237 -7.66 -11.06 7.27
N MET A 238 -6.40 -11.19 6.89
CA MET A 238 -5.35 -10.22 7.21
C MET A 238 -4.96 -9.50 5.93
N ILE A 239 -5.03 -8.18 5.93
CA ILE A 239 -4.65 -7.30 4.83
C ILE A 239 -3.32 -6.66 5.23
N ILE A 240 -2.26 -6.86 4.45
CA ILE A 240 -0.93 -6.34 4.72
C ILE A 240 -0.57 -5.37 3.60
N HIS A 241 -0.59 -4.08 3.91
CA HIS A 241 -0.23 -3.04 2.95
C HIS A 241 1.28 -2.97 2.73
N ASP A 242 1.73 -2.26 1.69
CA ASP A 242 3.14 -2.04 1.35
C ASP A 242 3.96 -3.30 0.99
N TYR A 243 3.28 -4.41 0.69
CA TYR A 243 3.92 -5.69 0.39
C TYR A 243 4.85 -5.66 -0.83
N ASN A 244 4.61 -4.80 -1.82
CA ASN A 244 5.50 -4.60 -2.97
C ASN A 244 6.18 -3.22 -2.96
N ASN A 245 6.20 -2.54 -1.81
CA ASN A 245 6.76 -1.21 -1.70
C ASN A 245 8.28 -1.28 -1.64
N THR A 246 8.94 -0.71 -2.64
CA THR A 246 10.40 -0.70 -2.74
C THR A 246 11.07 0.26 -1.76
N GLN A 247 10.35 1.24 -1.20
CA GLN A 247 10.85 2.16 -0.18
C GLN A 247 10.76 1.57 1.24
N PHE A 248 9.94 0.54 1.40
CA PHE A 248 9.62 -0.15 2.65
C PHE A 248 9.73 -1.66 2.43
N SER A 249 10.89 -2.09 1.95
CA SER A 249 11.10 -3.48 1.55
C SER A 249 11.04 -4.47 2.73
N GLY A 250 11.15 -3.95 3.96
CA GLY A 250 11.00 -4.69 5.20
C GLY A 250 9.67 -5.41 5.34
N VAL A 251 8.57 -4.82 4.87
CA VAL A 251 7.23 -5.45 4.89
C VAL A 251 7.24 -6.80 4.18
N ARG A 252 7.76 -6.83 2.95
CA ARG A 252 7.82 -8.08 2.17
C ARG A 252 8.66 -9.13 2.87
N LYS A 253 9.77 -8.73 3.48
CA LYS A 253 10.68 -9.63 4.21
C LYS A 253 10.01 -10.22 5.44
N ALA A 254 9.29 -9.40 6.21
CA ALA A 254 8.52 -9.85 7.38
C ALA A 254 7.46 -10.87 6.99
N VAL A 255 6.66 -10.56 5.96
CA VAL A 255 5.64 -11.47 5.44
C VAL A 255 6.25 -12.76 4.92
N GLN A 256 7.34 -12.71 4.15
CA GLN A 256 8.00 -13.91 3.62
C GLN A 256 8.53 -14.82 4.72
N GLN A 257 9.15 -14.25 5.76
CA GLN A 257 9.64 -15.01 6.89
C GLN A 257 8.48 -15.70 7.62
N PHE A 258 7.46 -14.94 7.99
CA PHE A 258 6.27 -15.48 8.65
C PHE A 258 5.60 -16.59 7.82
N CYS A 259 5.46 -16.38 6.51
CA CYS A 259 4.90 -17.37 5.59
C CYS A 259 5.71 -18.68 5.58
N GLY A 260 7.04 -18.59 5.63
CA GLY A 260 7.92 -19.75 5.69
C GLY A 260 7.84 -20.50 7.02
N GLU A 261 7.67 -19.78 8.13
CA GLU A 261 7.57 -20.35 9.48
C GLU A 261 6.22 -21.05 9.72
N GLU A 262 5.12 -20.41 9.32
CA GLU A 262 3.75 -20.91 9.55
C GLU A 262 3.19 -21.72 8.38
N ASN A 263 3.96 -21.87 7.29
CA ASN A 263 3.54 -22.52 6.05
C ASN A 263 2.22 -21.93 5.48
N VAL A 264 2.18 -20.60 5.41
CA VAL A 264 1.04 -19.84 4.89
C VAL A 264 1.39 -19.13 3.59
N PHE A 265 0.37 -18.82 2.80
CA PHE A 265 0.54 -18.20 1.49
C PHE A 265 -0.26 -16.91 1.40
N VAL A 266 0.22 -15.98 0.58
CA VAL A 266 -0.43 -14.69 0.34
C VAL A 266 -1.09 -14.65 -1.02
N VAL A 267 -2.21 -13.96 -1.11
CA VAL A 267 -2.77 -13.47 -2.37
C VAL A 267 -2.25 -12.05 -2.59
N PRO A 268 -1.38 -11.80 -3.60
CA PRO A 268 -0.93 -10.45 -3.91
C PRO A 268 -2.02 -9.67 -4.62
N ILE A 269 -2.17 -8.40 -4.22
CA ILE A 269 -3.11 -7.43 -4.78
C ILE A 269 -2.31 -6.33 -5.47
N CYS A 270 -2.72 -6.02 -6.70
CA CYS A 270 -2.07 -5.06 -7.58
C CYS A 270 -2.52 -3.61 -7.33
N ASP A 271 -2.52 -3.15 -6.08
CA ASP A 271 -2.52 -1.71 -5.83
C ASP A 271 -1.12 -1.12 -6.02
N LEU A 272 -0.96 0.20 -5.91
CA LEU A 272 0.29 0.87 -6.28
C LEU A 272 1.52 0.43 -5.47
N HIS A 273 1.34 0.23 -4.16
CA HIS A 273 2.40 -0.20 -3.26
C HIS A 273 2.40 -1.72 -3.05
N GLY A 274 1.40 -2.40 -3.60
CA GLY A 274 1.12 -3.80 -3.37
C GLY A 274 0.51 -4.03 -2.00
N THR A 275 -0.54 -4.82 -1.97
CA THR A 275 -1.10 -5.37 -0.74
C THR A 275 -0.99 -6.89 -0.81
N ALA A 276 -0.73 -7.55 0.32
CA ALA A 276 -0.89 -8.99 0.46
C ALA A 276 -2.13 -9.28 1.29
N VAL A 277 -2.84 -10.36 0.97
CA VAL A 277 -3.94 -10.85 1.78
C VAL A 277 -3.65 -12.28 2.21
N ILE A 278 -3.80 -12.56 3.51
CA ILE A 278 -3.79 -13.91 4.08
C ILE A 278 -5.22 -14.23 4.54
N VAL A 279 -5.70 -15.42 4.19
CA VAL A 279 -6.95 -15.96 4.73
C VAL A 279 -6.60 -17.04 5.74
N LYS A 280 -7.14 -16.94 6.94
CA LYS A 280 -6.98 -17.97 7.96
C LYS A 280 -7.74 -19.23 7.54
N GLN A 281 -7.03 -20.36 7.47
CA GLN A 281 -7.60 -21.67 7.19
C GLN A 281 -7.96 -22.40 8.48
#